data_AF-K2F6Q9-F1
#
_entry.id   AF-K2F6Q9-F1
#
_cell.length_a   1.000
_cell.length_b   1.000
_cell.length_c   1.000
_cell.angle_alpha   90.00
_cell.angle_beta   90.00
_cell.angle_gamma   90.00
#
_symmetry.space_group_name_H-M   'P 1'
#
loop_
_entity.id
_entity.type
_entity.pdbx_description
1 polymer ?
#
loop_
_entity_poly.entity_id
_entity_poly.type
_entity_poly.pdbx_seq_one_letter_code
_entity_poly.pdbx_strand_id
1 'polypeptide(L)' 'MSLIQSAKLNGIEPLAYLKDVLNRLPTQPASRVADLLPHRWQLEIASC' A
#
# COMPACT_ATOMS: atom_id res chain seq x y z
N MET A 1 -13.43 4.22 9.50
CA MET A 1 -12.62 4.91 8.48
C MET A 1 -12.04 3.85 7.54
N SER A 2 -12.17 3.97 6.22
CA SER A 2 -11.65 2.96 5.30
C SER A 2 -10.18 3.19 4.95
N LEU A 3 -9.46 2.12 4.60
CA LEU A 3 -8.06 2.17 4.12
C LEU A 3 -7.88 3.12 2.93
N ILE A 4 -8.85 3.11 2.01
CA ILE A 4 -8.91 4.01 0.84
C ILE A 4 -9.08 5.47 1.28
N GLN A 5 -9.92 5.76 2.28
CA GLN A 5 -10.05 7.12 2.81
C GLN A 5 -8.75 7.58 3.50
N SER A 6 -8.08 6.70 4.24
CA SER A 6 -6.77 7.00 4.84
C SER A 6 -5.72 7.31 3.76
N ALA A 7 -5.68 6.56 2.66
CA ALA A 7 -4.78 6.85 1.52
C ALA A 7 -5.04 8.25 0.94
N LYS A 8 -6.30 8.61 0.68
CA LYS A 8 -6.67 9.95 0.19
C LYS A 8 -6.21 11.06 1.12
N LEU A 9 -6.36 10.88 2.44
CA LEU A 9 -5.92 11.87 3.43
C LEU A 9 -4.40 12.03 3.49
N ASN A 10 -3.66 10.99 3.13
CA ASN A 10 -2.20 11.06 3.02
C ASN A 10 -1.73 11.55 1.63
N GLY A 11 -2.64 12.01 0.76
CA GLY A 11 -2.31 12.49 -0.59
C GLY A 11 -1.93 11.37 -1.56
N ILE A 12 -2.25 10.12 -1.22
CA ILE A 12 -1.92 8.94 -2.02
C ILE A 12 -3.03 8.66 -3.03
N GLU A 13 -2.62 8.37 -4.26
CA GLU A 13 -3.51 7.90 -5.34
C GLU A 13 -4.09 6.52 -4.95
N PRO A 14 -5.41 6.41 -4.72
CA PRO A 14 -6.02 5.20 -4.16
C PRO A 14 -5.90 3.95 -5.04
N LEU A 15 -5.96 4.09 -6.36
CA LEU A 15 -5.84 2.98 -7.31
C LEU A 15 -4.41 2.44 -7.31
N ALA A 16 -3.40 3.30 -7.40
CA ALA A 16 -1.99 2.91 -7.32
C ALA A 16 -1.68 2.17 -6.01
N TYR A 17 -2.15 2.71 -4.88
CA TYR A 17 -2.01 2.08 -3.57
C TYR A 17 -2.66 0.69 -3.52
N LEU A 18 -3.93 0.58 -3.93
CA LEU A 18 -4.65 -0.68 -3.88
C LEU A 18 -4.01 -1.73 -4.79
N LYS A 19 -3.55 -1.33 -5.98
CA LYS A 19 -2.86 -2.22 -6.92
C LYS A 19 -1.56 -2.76 -6.33
N ASP A 20 -0.75 -1.89 -5.71
CA ASP A 20 0.51 -2.28 -5.08
C ASP A 20 0.28 -3.23 -3.88
N VAL A 21 -0.69 -2.90 -3.02
CA VAL A 21 -1.08 -3.73 -1.87
C VAL A 21 -1.52 -5.11 -2.32
N LEU A 22 -2.39 -5.21 -3.33
CA LEU A 22 -2.88 -6.49 -3.84
C LEU A 22 -1.76 -7.33 -4.46
N ASN A 23 -0.77 -6.70 -5.10
CA ASN A 23 0.39 -7.39 -5.66
C ASN A 23 1.35 -7.91 -4.57
N ARG A 24 1.49 -7.20 -3.44
CA ARG A 24 2.44 -7.55 -2.38
C ARG A 24 1.85 -8.50 -1.34
N LEU A 25 0.54 -8.46 -1.10
CA LEU A 25 -0.17 -9.37 -0.19
C LEU A 25 0.17 -10.87 -0.33
N PRO A 26 0.25 -11.46 -1.55
CA PRO A 26 0.62 -12.88 -1.69
C PRO A 26 2.10 -13.17 -1.44
N THR A 27 2.98 -12.17 -1.58
CA THR A 27 4.45 -12.36 -1.48
C THR A 27 5.01 -11.95 -0.12
N GLN A 28 4.31 -11.11 0.65
CA GLN A 28 4.78 -10.63 1.93
C GLN A 28 4.17 -11.39 3.13
N PRO A 29 4.94 -11.59 4.22
CA PRO A 29 4.41 -12.18 5.44
C PRO A 29 3.39 -11.26 6.12
N ALA A 30 2.37 -11.85 6.73
CA ALA A 30 1.31 -11.12 7.45
C ALA A 30 1.84 -10.19 8.55
N SER A 31 2.98 -10.53 9.16
CA SER A 31 3.65 -9.69 10.17
C SER A 31 4.11 -8.33 9.64
N ARG A 32 4.31 -8.18 8.32
CA ARG A 32 4.72 -6.92 7.66
C ARG A 32 3.57 -6.17 6.97
N VAL A 33 2.32 -6.54 7.22
CA VAL A 33 1.15 -5.79 6.69
C VAL A 33 1.14 -4.32 7.14
N ALA A 34 1.75 -4.01 8.29
CA ALA A 34 1.90 -2.63 8.75
C ALA A 34 2.68 -1.74 7.77
N ASP A 35 3.60 -2.30 6.99
CA ASP A 35 4.39 -1.56 5.99
C ASP A 35 3.57 -1.19 4.75
N LEU A 36 2.46 -1.90 4.52
CA LEU A 36 1.49 -1.56 3.49
C LEU A 36 0.53 -0.47 3.91
N LEU A 37 0.53 0.03 5.15
CA LEU A 37 -0.40 1.08 5.55
C LEU A 37 -0.09 2.37 4.79
N PRO A 38 -1.09 3.21 4.45
CA PRO A 38 -0.89 4.36 3.57
C PRO A 38 0.14 5.37 4.10
N HIS A 39 0.37 5.46 5.42
CA HIS A 39 1.40 6.34 5.98
C HIS A 39 2.84 5.78 5.91
N ARG A 40 3.00 4.49 5.61
CA ARG A 40 4.28 3.78 5.46
C ARG A 40 4.48 3.22 4.06
N TRP A 41 3.53 3.46 3.17
CA TRP A 41 3.53 2.89 1.83
C TRP A 41 4.71 3.42 1.03
N GLN A 42 5.64 2.52 0.74
CA GLN A 42 6.75 2.76 -0.18
C GLN A 42 6.40 2.10 -1.50
N LEU A 43 6.23 2.91 -2.55
CA LEU A 43 6.15 2.42 -3.92
C LEU A 43 7.40 1.60 -4.19
N GLU A 44 7.22 0.28 -4.28
CA GLU A 44 8.26 -0.59 -4.81
C GLU A 44 8.24 -0.35 -6.32
N ILE A 45 8.93 0.71 -6.76
CA ILE A 45 9.29 0.85 -8.16
C ILE A 45 10.20 -0.35 -8.39
N ALA A 46 9.65 -1.41 -8.97
CA ALA A 46 10.42 -2.54 -9.46
C ALA A 46 11.49 -1.96 -10.38
N SER A 47 12.69 -1.81 -9.85
CA SER A 47 13.88 -1.53 -10.63
C SER A 47 14.02 -2.67 -11.62
N CYS A 48 13.99 -2.30 -12.90
CA CYS A 48 14.03 -3.17 -14.07
C CYS A 48 14.99 -4.36 -13.95
#